data_AF-A0A1B8CSE6-F1
#
_entry.id   AF-A0A1B8CSE6-F1
#
_cell.length_a   1.000
_cell.length_b   1.000
_cell.length_c   1.000
_cell.angle_alpha   90.00
_cell.angle_beta   90.00
_cell.angle_gamma   90.00
#
_symmetry.space_group_name_H-M   'P 1'
#
loop_
_entity.id
_entity.type
_entity.pdbx_description
1 polymer ?
#
loop_
_entity_poly.entity_id
_entity_poly.type
_entity_poly.pdbx_seq_one_letter_code
_entity_poly.pdbx_strand_id
1 'polypeptide(L)'
;MDSPSLVREMPLEVFLQVSSYLTTPDLCALRRTCKRTEAWLFGTFAPEFFTRKQFMLTETSLQALIDISNHPTLSQCLRHVIIGLDNYDYSGRPLPHFSQDAQANRYRAGLAEQFTLLSTGQDRDMLACAFRNLPNLQTVGLRDYSSGGRIRDSGQWHSYGASTIFEETGVRLAGGYRQGAIDTDLRYASRAFSSVLYALGQSGARPAAFEVLLKKRGFGLRDYAFNIPNFLEPSVVP
;
A
#
# COMPACT_ATOMS: atom_id res chain seq x y z
N MET A 1 8.39 -44.82 -13.65
CA MET A 1 9.10 -44.60 -12.38
C MET A 1 9.02 -43.12 -12.10
N ASP A 2 8.24 -42.71 -11.11
CA ASP A 2 8.22 -41.32 -10.68
C ASP A 2 9.57 -41.03 -10.04
N SER A 3 10.38 -40.19 -10.69
CA SER A 3 11.60 -39.68 -10.08
C SER A 3 11.23 -39.02 -8.76
N PRO A 4 11.82 -39.41 -7.62
CA PRO A 4 11.54 -38.74 -6.36
C PRO A 4 11.86 -37.26 -6.56
N SER A 5 10.86 -36.40 -6.38
CA SER A 5 11.10 -34.96 -6.53
C SER A 5 12.12 -34.59 -5.45
N LEU A 6 13.29 -34.09 -5.83
CA LEU A 6 14.35 -33.64 -4.90
C LEU A 6 13.80 -32.71 -3.80
N VAL A 7 12.79 -31.91 -4.15
CA VAL A 7 12.06 -30.99 -3.26
C VAL A 7 11.26 -31.73 -2.17
N ARG A 8 10.95 -33.01 -2.35
CA ARG A 8 10.24 -33.85 -1.36
C ARG A 8 11.10 -34.35 -0.23
N GLU A 9 12.34 -34.68 -0.54
CA GLU A 9 13.27 -35.32 0.38
C GLU A 9 14.23 -34.31 1.04
N MET A 10 14.28 -33.07 0.54
CA MET A 10 15.11 -32.02 1.09
C MET A 10 14.62 -31.55 2.48
N PRO A 11 15.53 -31.39 3.47
CA PRO A 11 15.22 -30.77 4.75
C PRO A 11 14.65 -29.35 4.59
N LEU A 12 13.79 -28.93 5.53
CA LEU A 12 13.12 -27.63 5.47
C LEU A 12 14.12 -26.47 5.44
N GLU A 13 15.17 -26.54 6.25
CA GLU A 13 16.19 -25.49 6.37
C GLU A 13 16.93 -25.29 5.04
N VAL A 14 17.27 -26.39 4.36
CA VAL A 14 17.93 -26.35 3.06
C VAL A 14 16.96 -25.80 2.00
N PHE A 15 15.70 -26.22 2.03
CA PHE A 15 14.66 -25.69 1.15
C PHE A 15 14.48 -24.17 1.32
N LEU A 16 14.40 -23.69 2.56
CA LEU A 16 14.29 -22.26 2.88
C LEU A 16 15.53 -21.49 2.42
N GLN A 17 16.73 -22.03 2.67
CA GLN A 17 17.98 -21.41 2.24
C GLN A 17 18.05 -21.27 0.72
N VAL A 18 17.71 -22.31 -0.04
CA VAL A 18 17.67 -22.24 -1.51
C VAL A 18 16.62 -21.23 -1.98
N SER A 19 15.42 -21.24 -1.38
CA SER A 19 14.36 -20.30 -1.73
C SER A 19 14.73 -18.84 -1.45
N SER A 20 15.64 -18.59 -0.50
CA SER A 20 16.09 -17.25 -0.15
C SER A 20 16.83 -16.54 -1.29
N TYR A 21 17.39 -17.29 -2.26
CA TYR A 21 18.09 -16.75 -3.43
C TYR A 21 17.16 -16.42 -4.61
N LEU A 22 15.88 -16.78 -4.53
CA LEU A 22 14.94 -16.54 -5.63
C LEU A 22 14.59 -15.07 -5.79
N THR A 23 14.24 -14.65 -7.00
CA THR A 23 13.60 -13.33 -7.20
C THR A 23 12.20 -13.34 -6.60
N THR A 24 11.56 -12.18 -6.39
CA THR A 24 10.17 -12.19 -5.91
C THR A 24 9.21 -12.93 -6.85
N PRO A 25 9.26 -12.73 -8.18
CA PRO A 25 8.41 -13.51 -9.09
C PRO A 25 8.61 -15.02 -8.95
N ASP A 26 9.86 -15.47 -8.86
CA ASP A 26 10.18 -16.90 -8.75
C ASP A 26 9.74 -17.49 -7.40
N LEU A 27 9.93 -16.74 -6.31
CA LEU A 27 9.47 -17.16 -4.98
C LEU A 27 7.93 -17.26 -4.94
N CYS A 28 7.24 -16.29 -5.53
CA CYS A 28 5.78 -16.31 -5.68
C CYS A 28 5.30 -17.48 -6.52
N ALA A 29 6.00 -17.80 -7.62
CA ALA A 29 5.70 -18.96 -8.46
C ALA A 29 5.94 -20.27 -7.70
N LEU A 30 7.08 -20.40 -7.02
CA LEU A 30 7.43 -21.56 -6.20
C LEU A 30 6.37 -21.83 -5.13
N ARG A 31 5.92 -20.80 -4.41
CA ARG A 31 4.86 -20.90 -3.40
C ARG A 31 3.56 -21.50 -3.95
N ARG A 32 3.25 -21.27 -5.23
CA ARG A 32 2.03 -21.74 -5.89
C ARG A 32 2.12 -23.16 -6.46
N THR A 33 3.28 -23.81 -6.39
CA THR A 33 3.49 -25.15 -6.99
C THR A 33 2.70 -26.25 -6.28
N CYS A 34 2.70 -26.29 -4.95
CA CYS A 34 1.92 -27.26 -4.17
C CYS A 34 1.67 -26.78 -2.72
N LYS A 35 0.65 -27.34 -2.06
CA LYS A 35 0.25 -26.97 -0.68
C LYS A 35 1.38 -27.11 0.34
N ARG A 36 2.25 -28.11 0.18
CA ARG A 36 3.37 -28.33 1.11
C ARG A 36 4.43 -27.25 0.99
N THR A 37 4.79 -26.88 -0.25
CA THR A 37 5.71 -25.77 -0.51
C THR A 37 5.14 -24.45 0.02
N GLU A 38 3.85 -24.23 -0.18
CA GLU A 38 3.13 -23.08 0.37
C GLU A 38 3.29 -23.01 1.90
N ALA A 39 2.96 -24.10 2.61
CA ALA A 39 3.07 -24.17 4.05
C ALA A 39 4.51 -23.99 4.57
N TRP A 40 5.50 -24.57 3.88
CA TRP A 40 6.91 -24.42 4.22
C TRP A 40 7.40 -22.97 4.06
N LEU A 41 7.02 -22.30 2.97
CA LEU A 41 7.43 -20.93 2.70
C LEU A 41 6.65 -19.91 3.54
N PHE A 42 5.44 -20.22 3.99
CA PHE A 42 4.56 -19.24 4.62
C PHE A 42 5.23 -18.53 5.82
N GLY A 43 5.99 -19.28 6.62
CA GLY A 43 6.67 -18.77 7.81
C GLY A 43 7.73 -17.69 7.52
N THR A 44 8.37 -17.70 6.35
CA THR A 44 9.34 -16.67 5.93
C THR A 44 8.70 -15.65 5.00
N PHE A 45 7.81 -16.09 4.12
CA PHE A 45 7.10 -15.27 3.14
C PHE A 45 6.19 -14.23 3.78
N ALA A 46 5.34 -14.64 4.74
CA ALA A 46 4.37 -13.73 5.32
C ALA A 46 5.04 -12.57 6.08
N PRO A 47 6.06 -12.79 6.93
CA PRO A 47 6.81 -11.70 7.52
C PRO A 47 7.52 -10.79 6.51
N GLU A 48 8.10 -11.36 5.45
CA GLU A 48 8.84 -10.59 4.42
C GLU A 48 7.91 -9.61 3.66
N PHE A 49 6.71 -10.04 3.27
CA PHE A 49 5.83 -9.26 2.39
C PHE A 49 4.63 -8.60 3.07
N PHE A 50 4.25 -9.05 4.28
CA PHE A 50 3.03 -8.61 4.95
C PHE A 50 3.27 -7.99 6.33
N THR A 51 4.48 -7.96 6.88
CA THR A 51 4.71 -7.23 8.16
C THR A 51 4.45 -5.74 8.02
N ARG A 52 4.95 -5.17 6.92
CA ARG A 52 4.83 -3.76 6.57
C ARG A 52 4.41 -3.65 5.12
N LYS A 53 3.32 -2.95 4.86
CA LYS A 53 2.82 -2.79 3.49
C LYS A 53 2.33 -1.37 3.24
N GLN A 54 2.59 -0.91 2.02
CA GLN A 54 2.16 0.40 1.54
C GLN A 54 1.01 0.25 0.56
N PHE A 55 0.01 1.11 0.69
CA PHE A 55 -1.20 1.18 -0.14
C PHE A 55 -1.42 2.62 -0.56
N MET A 56 -2.11 2.84 -1.67
CA MET A 56 -2.51 4.17 -2.10
C MET A 56 -4.02 4.35 -1.92
N LEU A 57 -4.49 5.59 -1.95
CA LEU A 57 -5.92 5.88 -1.91
C LEU A 57 -6.54 5.68 -3.30
N THR A 58 -6.55 4.44 -3.77
CA THR A 58 -7.28 3.98 -4.95
C THR A 58 -8.11 2.76 -4.59
N GLU A 59 -9.22 2.54 -5.28
CA GLU A 59 -10.16 1.47 -4.96
C GLU A 59 -9.46 0.10 -4.97
N THR A 60 -8.70 -0.21 -6.02
CA THR A 60 -7.96 -1.48 -6.13
C THR A 60 -6.96 -1.68 -4.99
N SER A 61 -6.28 -0.60 -4.56
CA SER A 61 -5.27 -0.68 -3.50
C SER A 61 -5.91 -0.89 -2.12
N LEU A 62 -6.99 -0.17 -1.83
CA LEU A 62 -7.72 -0.33 -0.57
C LEU A 62 -8.51 -1.63 -0.52
N GLN A 63 -9.03 -2.12 -1.66
CA GLN A 63 -9.67 -3.44 -1.71
C GLN A 63 -8.66 -4.54 -1.39
N ALA A 64 -7.45 -4.47 -1.93
CA ALA A 64 -6.39 -5.43 -1.55
C ALA A 64 -6.04 -5.38 -0.06
N LEU A 65 -6.08 -4.19 0.56
CA LEU A 65 -5.92 -4.06 2.01
C LEU A 65 -7.08 -4.73 2.77
N ILE A 66 -8.33 -4.54 2.32
CA ILE A 66 -9.50 -5.21 2.89
C ILE A 66 -9.37 -6.74 2.76
N ASP A 67 -9.01 -7.24 1.59
CA ASP A 67 -8.84 -8.67 1.34
C ASP A 67 -7.76 -9.27 2.24
N ILE A 68 -6.64 -8.56 2.44
CA ILE A 68 -5.59 -8.96 3.40
C ILE A 68 -6.12 -8.95 4.84
N SER A 69 -6.87 -7.90 5.21
CA SER A 69 -7.43 -7.77 6.57
C SER A 69 -8.46 -8.85 6.90
N ASN A 70 -9.18 -9.36 5.89
CA ASN A 70 -10.15 -10.45 6.05
C ASN A 70 -9.52 -11.84 5.97
N HIS A 71 -8.27 -11.94 5.52
CA HIS A 71 -7.62 -13.23 5.35
C HIS A 71 -7.23 -13.83 6.73
N PRO A 72 -7.54 -15.11 7.01
CA PRO A 72 -7.37 -15.72 8.33
C PRO A 72 -5.94 -15.61 8.91
N THR A 73 -4.92 -15.74 8.05
CA THR A 73 -3.51 -15.70 8.46
C THR A 73 -2.78 -14.39 8.14
N LEU A 74 -3.06 -13.73 7.00
CA LEU A 74 -2.34 -12.51 6.61
C LEU A 74 -2.73 -11.29 7.45
N SER A 75 -3.98 -11.22 7.91
CA SER A 75 -4.46 -10.18 8.85
C SER A 75 -3.62 -10.13 10.13
N GLN A 76 -3.15 -11.29 10.60
CA GLN A 76 -2.31 -11.42 11.79
C GLN A 76 -0.87 -10.97 11.53
N CYS A 77 -0.43 -10.94 10.27
CA CYS A 77 0.95 -10.59 9.92
C CYS A 77 1.14 -9.07 9.80
N LEU A 78 0.10 -8.34 9.39
CA LEU A 78 0.19 -6.91 9.10
C LEU A 78 0.23 -6.06 10.36
N ARG A 79 1.41 -5.50 10.62
CA ARG A 79 1.69 -4.66 11.79
C ARG A 79 1.83 -3.18 11.44
N HIS A 80 2.34 -2.89 10.24
CA HIS A 80 2.56 -1.53 9.76
C HIS A 80 1.80 -1.32 8.44
N VAL A 81 0.76 -0.49 8.48
CA VAL A 81 0.05 -0.06 7.27
C VAL A 81 0.49 1.35 6.90
N ILE A 82 0.95 1.55 5.68
CA ILE A 82 1.36 2.85 5.17
C ILE A 82 0.42 3.27 4.06
N ILE A 83 -0.10 4.48 4.15
CA ILE A 83 -0.83 5.15 3.07
C ILE A 83 0.15 6.04 2.31
N GLY A 84 0.46 5.63 1.08
CA GLY A 84 1.25 6.36 0.12
C GLY A 84 0.45 7.51 -0.50
N LEU A 85 1.11 8.64 -0.66
CA LEU A 85 0.58 9.84 -1.32
C LEU A 85 0.74 9.76 -2.84
N ASP A 86 0.57 8.56 -3.41
CA ASP A 86 0.38 8.34 -4.84
C ASP A 86 -0.94 9.01 -5.24
N ASN A 87 -0.86 9.96 -6.16
CA ASN A 87 -1.98 10.77 -6.58
C ASN A 87 -1.95 10.98 -8.09
N TYR A 88 -3.10 10.87 -8.72
CA TYR A 88 -3.29 11.38 -10.08
C TYR A 88 -3.33 12.92 -10.06
N ASP A 89 -2.96 13.55 -11.17
CA ASP A 89 -2.89 15.01 -11.25
C ASP A 89 -4.27 15.67 -11.39
N TYR A 90 -4.74 16.30 -10.30
CA TYR A 90 -5.98 17.09 -10.26
C TYR A 90 -5.78 18.59 -10.50
N SER A 91 -4.56 19.04 -10.80
CA SER A 91 -4.25 20.48 -10.85
C SER A 91 -4.73 21.19 -12.13
N GLY A 92 -5.50 20.51 -12.99
CA GLY A 92 -5.97 21.05 -14.28
C GLY A 92 -4.84 21.27 -15.29
N ARG A 93 -3.63 20.77 -15.00
CA ARG A 93 -2.50 20.80 -15.92
C ARG A 93 -2.77 19.92 -17.14
N PRO A 94 -2.10 20.20 -18.28
CA PRO A 94 -2.09 19.28 -19.40
C PRO A 94 -1.68 17.89 -18.92
N LEU A 95 -2.41 16.88 -19.38
CA LEU A 95 -2.08 15.50 -19.11
C LEU A 95 -0.64 15.18 -19.54
N PRO A 96 0.01 14.19 -18.91
CA PRO A 96 1.27 13.67 -19.41
C PRO A 96 1.19 13.35 -20.91
N HIS A 97 2.30 13.51 -21.62
CA HIS A 97 2.35 13.05 -23.00
C HIS A 97 2.31 11.52 -23.02
N PHE A 98 1.29 10.97 -23.67
CA PHE A 98 1.13 9.52 -23.83
C PHE A 98 1.46 9.15 -25.27
N SER A 99 2.25 8.09 -25.44
CA SER A 99 2.61 7.59 -26.77
C SER A 99 1.48 6.78 -27.41
N GLN A 100 0.50 6.33 -26.62
CA GLN A 100 -0.61 5.49 -27.07
C GLN A 100 -1.91 5.91 -26.40
N ASP A 101 -3.02 5.85 -27.15
CA ASP A 101 -4.36 6.18 -26.64
C ASP A 101 -4.77 5.27 -25.47
N ALA A 102 -4.35 4.00 -25.50
CA ALA A 102 -4.61 3.06 -24.41
C ALA A 102 -4.03 3.55 -23.07
N GLN A 103 -2.81 4.09 -23.07
CA GLN A 103 -2.15 4.63 -21.87
C GLN A 103 -2.91 5.86 -21.35
N ALA A 104 -3.30 6.77 -22.25
CA ALA A 104 -4.06 7.96 -21.91
C ALA A 104 -5.44 7.60 -21.32
N ASN A 105 -6.12 6.63 -21.92
CA ASN A 105 -7.43 6.16 -21.45
C ASN A 105 -7.33 5.47 -20.09
N ARG A 106 -6.30 4.63 -19.87
CA ARG A 106 -6.02 4.01 -18.56
C ARG A 106 -5.72 5.05 -17.48
N TYR A 107 -4.91 6.05 -17.80
CA TYR A 107 -4.63 7.14 -16.85
C TYR A 107 -5.90 7.95 -16.50
N ARG A 108 -6.73 8.28 -17.50
CA ARG A 108 -7.99 9.01 -17.29
C ARG A 108 -8.99 8.21 -16.45
N ALA A 109 -9.09 6.90 -16.69
CA ALA A 109 -9.93 6.01 -15.88
C ALA A 109 -9.48 6.02 -14.42
N GLY A 110 -8.19 5.78 -14.14
CA GLY A 110 -7.67 5.81 -12.78
C GLY A 110 -7.81 7.16 -12.08
N LEU A 111 -7.64 8.27 -12.81
CA LEU A 111 -7.89 9.63 -12.31
C LEU A 111 -9.37 9.80 -11.88
N ALA A 112 -10.32 9.36 -12.71
CA ALA A 112 -11.75 9.46 -12.42
C ALA A 112 -12.19 8.55 -11.26
N GLU A 113 -11.64 7.34 -11.19
CA GLU A 113 -11.87 6.38 -10.10
C GLU A 113 -11.36 6.92 -8.77
N GLN A 114 -10.09 7.38 -8.72
CA GLN A 114 -9.53 7.98 -7.51
C GLN A 114 -10.31 9.24 -7.11
N PHE A 115 -10.78 10.05 -8.07
CA PHE A 115 -11.58 11.22 -7.77
C PHE A 115 -12.90 10.84 -7.10
N THR A 116 -13.58 9.83 -7.66
CA THR A 116 -14.86 9.33 -7.16
C THR A 116 -14.70 8.79 -5.75
N LEU A 117 -13.67 7.96 -5.52
CA LEU A 117 -13.36 7.39 -4.21
C LEU A 117 -13.17 8.48 -3.14
N LEU A 118 -12.39 9.52 -3.46
CA LEU A 118 -12.09 10.61 -2.53
C LEU A 118 -13.29 11.55 -2.34
N SER A 119 -13.99 11.93 -3.40
CA SER A 119 -15.11 12.87 -3.32
C SER A 119 -16.32 12.31 -2.57
N THR A 120 -16.53 11.00 -2.64
CA THR A 120 -17.62 10.30 -1.93
C THR A 120 -17.27 9.95 -0.47
N GLY A 121 -15.98 9.98 -0.10
CA GLY A 121 -15.52 9.51 1.20
C GLY A 121 -15.48 7.99 1.32
N GLN A 122 -15.50 7.26 0.20
CA GLN A 122 -15.38 5.81 0.20
C GLN A 122 -13.97 5.37 0.66
N ASP A 123 -12.94 6.19 0.45
CA ASP A 123 -11.57 5.95 0.91
C ASP A 123 -11.50 5.72 2.43
N ARG A 124 -12.14 6.58 3.22
CA ARG A 124 -12.14 6.50 4.68
C ARG A 124 -12.97 5.31 5.20
N ASP A 125 -14.04 4.93 4.50
CA ASP A 125 -14.90 3.80 4.88
C ASP A 125 -14.18 2.46 4.60
N MET A 126 -13.49 2.36 3.47
CA MET A 126 -12.65 1.20 3.14
C MET A 126 -11.48 1.04 4.13
N LEU A 127 -10.83 2.15 4.50
CA LEU A 127 -9.78 2.14 5.52
C LEU A 127 -10.32 1.70 6.89
N ALA A 128 -11.48 2.22 7.31
CA ALA A 128 -12.11 1.83 8.57
C ALA A 128 -12.47 0.35 8.59
N CYS A 129 -13.02 -0.17 7.48
CA CYS A 129 -13.31 -1.60 7.30
C CYS A 129 -12.04 -2.45 7.50
N ALA A 130 -10.95 -2.09 6.83
CA ALA A 130 -9.70 -2.83 6.94
C ALA A 130 -9.08 -2.76 8.34
N PHE A 131 -8.95 -1.55 8.91
CA PHE A 131 -8.31 -1.36 10.21
C PHE A 131 -9.00 -2.12 11.35
N ARG A 132 -10.33 -2.28 11.27
CA ARG A 132 -11.11 -3.08 12.23
C ARG A 132 -10.67 -4.55 12.26
N ASN A 133 -10.19 -5.08 11.14
CA ASN A 133 -9.86 -6.49 10.97
C ASN A 133 -8.35 -6.77 11.06
N LEU A 134 -7.55 -5.81 11.55
CA LEU A 134 -6.10 -5.96 11.74
C LEU A 134 -5.75 -6.05 13.23
N PRO A 135 -5.78 -7.25 13.83
CA PRO A 135 -5.63 -7.41 15.28
C PRO A 135 -4.25 -7.01 15.81
N ASN A 136 -3.22 -7.06 14.96
CA ASN A 136 -1.84 -6.76 15.32
C ASN A 136 -1.36 -5.41 14.75
N LEU A 137 -2.28 -4.50 14.38
CA LEU A 137 -1.93 -3.20 13.84
C LEU A 137 -1.22 -2.34 14.90
N GLN A 138 0.07 -2.07 14.68
CA GLN A 138 0.92 -1.30 15.60
C GLN A 138 1.16 0.12 15.10
N THR A 139 1.31 0.29 13.79
CA THR A 139 1.62 1.58 13.19
C THR A 139 0.76 1.80 11.95
N VAL A 140 0.14 2.98 11.89
CA VAL A 140 -0.36 3.52 10.62
C VAL A 140 0.56 4.67 10.21
N GLY A 141 0.90 4.75 8.93
CA GLY A 141 1.84 5.75 8.42
C GLY A 141 1.31 6.47 7.19
N LEU A 142 1.78 7.69 6.97
CA LEU A 142 1.59 8.46 5.73
C LEU A 142 2.95 8.74 5.08
N ARG A 143 3.11 8.48 3.78
CA ARG A 143 4.39 8.66 3.06
C ARG A 143 4.24 9.21 1.65
N ASP A 144 5.17 10.05 1.21
CA ASP A 144 5.24 10.60 -0.16
C ASP A 144 6.31 9.94 -1.06
N TYR A 145 6.91 8.84 -0.59
CA TYR A 145 8.01 8.14 -1.26
C TYR A 145 7.86 6.62 -1.15
N SER A 146 8.50 5.91 -2.07
CA SER A 146 8.70 4.45 -1.97
C SER A 146 9.96 4.17 -1.15
N SER A 147 9.87 3.34 -0.12
CA SER A 147 11.04 3.03 0.71
C SER A 147 11.95 2.00 0.06
N GLY A 148 13.26 2.21 0.13
CA GLY A 148 14.23 1.15 -0.16
C GLY A 148 14.27 0.08 0.93
N GLY A 149 15.25 -0.81 0.85
CA GLY A 149 15.46 -1.86 1.85
C GLY A 149 14.60 -3.11 1.64
N ARG A 150 14.10 -3.33 0.42
CA ARG A 150 13.62 -4.65 0.03
C ARG A 150 14.83 -5.57 -0.09
N ILE A 151 14.85 -6.61 0.74
CA ILE A 151 15.95 -7.59 0.78
C ILE A 151 16.08 -8.25 -0.60
N ARG A 152 14.94 -8.63 -1.17
CA ARG A 152 14.85 -9.27 -2.48
C ARG A 152 14.84 -8.24 -3.61
N ASP A 153 15.53 -8.57 -4.71
CA ASP A 153 15.57 -7.80 -5.96
C ASP A 153 16.18 -6.39 -5.83
N SER A 154 16.81 -6.03 -4.70
CA SER A 154 17.29 -4.67 -4.39
C SER A 154 16.24 -3.58 -4.67
N GLY A 155 14.97 -3.94 -4.54
CA GLY A 155 13.85 -3.15 -5.02
C GLY A 155 13.38 -2.08 -4.03
N GLN A 156 12.38 -1.30 -4.47
CA GLN A 156 11.64 -0.40 -3.62
C GLN A 156 10.30 -1.03 -3.20
N TRP A 157 9.84 -0.66 -2.01
CA TRP A 157 8.49 -0.93 -1.54
C TRP A 157 7.57 0.17 -2.04
N HIS A 158 6.87 -0.11 -3.15
CA HIS A 158 5.85 0.75 -3.72
C HIS A 158 4.48 0.51 -3.06
N SER A 159 3.60 1.50 -3.17
CA SER A 159 2.18 1.32 -2.88
C SER A 159 1.60 0.20 -3.75
N TYR A 160 0.73 -0.63 -3.19
CA TYR A 160 0.08 -1.70 -3.95
C TYR A 160 -0.67 -1.13 -5.15
N GLY A 161 -0.35 -1.62 -6.35
CA GLY A 161 -0.89 -1.16 -7.64
C GLY A 161 -0.02 -0.13 -8.37
N ALA A 162 0.97 0.49 -7.72
CA ALA A 162 1.72 1.59 -8.33
C ALA A 162 2.61 1.13 -9.50
N SER A 163 3.20 -0.07 -9.39
CA SER A 163 3.96 -0.68 -10.49
C SER A 163 3.07 -0.97 -11.71
N THR A 164 1.87 -1.50 -11.48
CA THR A 164 0.90 -1.77 -12.56
C THR A 164 0.48 -0.49 -13.27
N ILE A 165 0.17 0.57 -12.52
CA ILE A 165 -0.16 1.87 -13.11
C ILE A 165 1.01 2.39 -13.96
N PHE A 166 2.24 2.27 -13.47
CA PHE A 166 3.43 2.69 -14.23
C PHE A 166 3.61 1.86 -15.50
N GLU A 167 3.43 0.54 -15.45
CA GLU A 167 3.50 -0.34 -16.62
C GLU A 167 2.42 -0.03 -17.66
N GLU A 168 1.19 0.26 -17.22
CA GLU A 168 0.05 0.52 -18.09
C GLU A 168 0.02 1.94 -18.67
N THR A 169 0.56 2.93 -17.95
CA THR A 169 0.43 4.35 -18.31
C THR A 169 1.76 5.05 -18.60
N GLY A 170 2.89 4.47 -18.18
CA GLY A 170 4.20 5.13 -18.18
C GLY A 170 4.37 6.21 -17.11
N VAL A 171 3.35 6.47 -16.28
CA VAL A 171 3.35 7.58 -15.31
C VAL A 171 3.62 7.07 -13.89
N ARG A 172 4.54 7.72 -13.18
CA ARG A 172 4.80 7.48 -11.75
C ARG A 172 3.98 8.46 -10.90
N LEU A 173 3.05 7.93 -10.11
CA LEU A 173 2.19 8.73 -9.23
C LEU A 173 2.95 9.25 -7.99
N ALA A 174 3.65 8.38 -7.26
CA ALA A 174 4.61 8.81 -6.24
C ALA A 174 5.97 9.22 -6.84
N GLY A 175 6.58 10.24 -6.25
CA GLY A 175 7.97 10.62 -6.57
C GLY A 175 8.24 11.14 -7.99
N GLY A 176 7.22 11.46 -8.79
CA GLY A 176 7.42 12.16 -10.06
C GLY A 176 8.23 13.44 -9.85
N TYR A 177 9.10 13.77 -10.81
CA TYR A 177 10.05 14.90 -10.85
C TYR A 177 9.36 16.28 -10.78
N ARG A 178 8.52 16.53 -9.78
CA ARG A 178 7.98 17.84 -9.47
C ARG A 178 8.99 18.53 -8.58
N GLN A 179 9.67 19.52 -9.14
CA GLN A 179 10.65 20.36 -8.45
C GLN A 179 9.90 21.34 -7.52
N GLY A 180 9.26 20.80 -6.48
CA GLY A 180 8.46 21.52 -5.50
C GLY A 180 7.06 20.92 -5.30
N ALA A 181 6.61 20.91 -4.04
CA ALA A 181 5.21 20.66 -3.70
C ALA A 181 4.35 21.76 -4.31
N ILE A 182 3.37 21.40 -5.14
CA ILE A 182 2.32 22.37 -5.48
C ILE A 182 1.22 22.31 -4.42
N ASP A 183 0.45 23.38 -4.32
CA ASP A 183 -0.58 23.50 -3.29
C ASP A 183 -1.62 22.34 -3.33
N THR A 184 -1.97 21.84 -4.52
CA THR A 184 -2.80 20.63 -4.69
C THR A 184 -2.22 19.41 -3.97
N ASP A 185 -0.90 19.25 -3.99
CA ASP A 185 -0.21 18.12 -3.36
C ASP A 185 -0.26 18.22 -1.82
N LEU A 186 -0.12 19.44 -1.28
CA LEU A 186 -0.25 19.71 0.17
C LEU A 186 -1.68 19.48 0.66
N ARG A 187 -2.67 19.86 -0.16
CA ARG A 187 -4.08 19.58 0.13
C ARG A 187 -4.36 18.09 0.15
N TYR A 188 -3.79 17.35 -0.79
CA TYR A 188 -3.93 15.91 -0.84
C TYR A 188 -3.32 15.21 0.39
N ALA A 189 -2.10 15.61 0.80
CA ALA A 189 -1.48 15.07 2.01
C ALA A 189 -2.32 15.34 3.27
N SER A 190 -2.82 16.57 3.41
CA SER A 190 -3.68 16.98 4.52
C SER A 190 -5.00 16.20 4.54
N ARG A 191 -5.61 16.01 3.37
CA ARG A 191 -6.82 15.19 3.22
C ARG A 191 -6.55 13.73 3.60
N ALA A 192 -5.49 13.13 3.08
CA ALA A 192 -5.14 11.74 3.35
C ALA A 192 -4.91 11.52 4.86
N PHE A 193 -4.25 12.47 5.53
CA PHE A 193 -4.12 12.47 6.99
C PHE A 193 -5.48 12.45 7.68
N SER A 194 -6.40 13.35 7.31
CA SER A 194 -7.75 13.39 7.89
C SER A 194 -8.57 12.12 7.58
N SER A 195 -8.45 11.54 6.38
CA SER A 195 -9.10 10.27 6.03
C SER A 195 -8.62 9.12 6.90
N VAL A 196 -7.31 9.02 7.13
CA VAL A 196 -6.71 7.99 8.00
C VAL A 196 -7.13 8.18 9.45
N LEU A 197 -7.11 9.43 9.95
CA LEU A 197 -7.52 9.75 11.31
C LEU A 197 -8.98 9.40 11.55
N TYR A 198 -9.87 9.75 10.61
CA TYR A 198 -11.27 9.35 10.63
C TYR A 198 -11.42 7.83 10.66
N ALA A 199 -10.70 7.12 9.78
CA ALA A 199 -10.79 5.67 9.68
C ALA A 199 -10.33 4.95 10.95
N LEU A 200 -9.28 5.45 11.60
CA LEU A 200 -8.83 4.96 12.91
C LEU A 200 -9.90 5.16 13.99
N GLY A 201 -10.53 6.33 14.01
CA GLY A 201 -11.65 6.60 14.91
C GLY A 201 -12.82 5.63 14.69
N GLN A 202 -13.30 5.49 13.46
CA GLN A 202 -14.46 4.66 13.11
C GLN A 202 -14.22 3.15 13.17
N SER A 203 -12.98 2.71 12.98
CA SER A 203 -12.63 1.29 13.13
C SER A 203 -12.53 0.86 14.59
N GLY A 204 -12.31 1.80 15.51
CA GLY A 204 -11.92 1.50 16.88
C GLY A 204 -10.49 1.00 17.01
N ALA A 205 -9.70 0.99 15.93
CA ALA A 205 -8.31 0.60 15.98
C ALA A 205 -7.50 1.59 16.84
N ARG A 206 -6.55 1.06 17.61
CA ARG A 206 -5.68 1.82 18.51
C ARG A 206 -4.21 1.46 18.27
N PRO A 207 -3.65 1.79 17.09
CA PRO A 207 -2.23 1.57 16.84
C PRO A 207 -1.40 2.37 17.85
N ALA A 208 -0.24 1.85 18.22
CA ALA A 208 0.70 2.52 19.12
C ALA A 208 1.29 3.80 18.51
N ALA A 209 1.34 3.90 17.18
CA ALA A 209 1.87 5.07 16.49
C ALA A 209 1.08 5.43 15.23
N PHE A 210 0.88 6.73 15.02
CA PHE A 210 0.50 7.30 13.73
C PHE A 210 1.65 8.18 13.22
N GLU A 211 2.33 7.73 12.16
CA GLU A 211 3.54 8.36 11.62
C GLU A 211 3.23 9.17 10.35
N VAL A 212 3.86 10.33 10.19
CA VAL A 212 3.81 11.11 8.95
C VAL A 212 5.23 11.40 8.50
N LEU A 213 5.67 10.77 7.41
CA LEU A 213 7.04 10.83 6.91
C LEU A 213 7.05 11.34 5.47
N LEU A 214 7.32 12.63 5.31
CA LEU A 214 7.35 13.32 4.02
C LEU A 214 8.79 13.72 3.66
N LYS A 215 9.26 13.33 2.48
CA LYS A 215 10.63 13.58 2.01
C LYS A 215 10.73 14.69 0.98
N LYS A 216 9.66 15.00 0.25
CA LYS A 216 9.67 16.07 -0.75
C LYS A 216 9.88 17.41 -0.03
N ARG A 217 10.76 18.26 -0.57
CA ARG A 217 11.01 19.60 0.00
C ARG A 217 9.76 20.47 -0.15
N GLY A 218 9.40 21.18 0.92
CA GLY A 218 8.19 22.00 0.96
C GLY A 218 6.88 21.21 1.06
N PHE A 219 6.95 19.87 1.16
CA PHE A 219 5.80 19.02 1.44
C PHE A 219 5.54 18.98 2.94
N GLY A 220 4.28 19.16 3.34
CA GLY A 220 3.86 19.19 4.73
C GLY A 220 2.35 19.06 4.84
N LEU A 221 1.89 18.78 6.05
CA LEU A 221 0.47 18.93 6.38
C LEU A 221 0.18 20.42 6.55
N ARG A 222 -0.98 20.86 6.07
CA ARG A 222 -1.49 22.21 6.33
C ARG A 222 -2.14 22.24 7.72
N ASP A 223 -2.20 23.42 8.33
CA ASP A 223 -2.74 23.60 9.69
C ASP A 223 -4.16 23.04 9.85
N TYR A 224 -5.00 23.17 8.81
CA TYR A 224 -6.36 22.63 8.83
C TYR A 224 -6.43 21.10 8.87
N ALA A 225 -5.34 20.37 8.58
CA ALA A 225 -5.29 18.92 8.71
C ALA A 225 -5.45 18.48 10.18
N PHE A 226 -5.09 19.36 11.12
CA PHE A 226 -5.19 19.16 12.56
C PHE A 226 -6.49 19.68 13.16
N ASN A 227 -7.37 20.25 12.34
CA ASN A 227 -8.72 20.58 12.78
C ASN A 227 -9.50 19.29 12.97
N ILE A 228 -9.86 18.96 14.22
CA ILE A 228 -10.70 17.81 14.57
C ILE A 228 -12.13 18.34 14.77
N PRO A 229 -13.05 18.09 13.83
CA PRO A 229 -14.44 18.50 14.00
C PRO A 229 -15.11 17.76 15.15
N ASN A 230 -16.10 18.38 15.80
CA ASN A 230 -16.85 17.80 16.93
C ASN A 230 -17.43 16.40 16.65
N PHE A 231 -17.80 16.11 15.39
CA PHE A 231 -18.33 14.78 15.05
C PHE A 231 -17.26 13.68 15.03
N LEU A 232 -15.97 14.03 15.01
CA LEU A 232 -14.83 13.11 15.09
C LEU A 232 -14.23 13.02 16.48
N GLU A 233 -14.40 14.04 17.32
CA GLU A 233 -13.79 14.10 18.66
C GLU A 233 -14.02 12.83 19.49
N PRO A 234 -15.25 12.27 19.61
CA PRO A 234 -15.49 11.11 20.47
C PRO A 234 -14.74 9.84 20.05
N SER A 235 -14.33 9.77 18.77
CA SER A 235 -13.68 8.57 18.22
C SER A 235 -12.16 8.67 18.20
N VAL A 236 -11.61 9.90 18.22
CA VAL A 236 -10.20 10.19 17.97
C VAL A 236 -9.49 10.75 19.20
N VAL A 237 -10.19 11.47 20.07
CA VAL A 237 -9.63 12.03 21.30
C VAL A 237 -9.64 10.95 22.39
N PRO A 238 -8.56 10.81 23.19
CA PRO A 238 -8.47 9.86 24.30
C PRO A 238 -9.56 10.02 25.37
#